data_AF-F9DLC1-F1
#
_entry.id   AF-F9DLC1-F1
#
_cell.length_a   1.000
_cell.length_b   1.000
_cell.length_c   1.000
_cell.angle_alpha   90.00
_cell.angle_beta   90.00
_cell.angle_gamma   90.00
#
_symmetry.space_group_name_H-M   'P 1'
#
loop_
_entity.id
_entity.type
_entity.pdbx_description
1 polymer ?
#
loop_
_entity_poly.entity_id
_entity_poly.type
_entity_poly.pdbx_seq_one_letter_code
_entity_poly.pdbx_strand_id
1 'polypeptide(L)'
;MLIVGNNLDRQNFYSAALGLYNSRIVKLITKKEQLKSSVIIDELPTIYFRGLGNLIATARSNKVAVCLGFQDFSQLTRDYGDKGSKVIQNTVGNVFSGQVVEETAKTLSERFGKVLQQRQSMTINHNDKSTSFSTQMDSLIPASKISNLTQGMFVGAVSDNFDERIEQKIFYAEVWE
;
A
#
# COMPACT_ATOMS: atom_id res chain seq x y z
N MET A 1 -13.99 19.13 -8.12
CA MET A 1 -13.11 18.61 -7.06
C MET A 1 -13.67 19.08 -5.73
N LEU A 2 -13.98 18.17 -4.81
CA LEU A 2 -14.43 18.51 -3.45
C LEU A 2 -13.27 18.18 -2.51
N ILE A 3 -12.86 19.16 -1.70
CA ILE A 3 -11.81 18.98 -0.69
C ILE A 3 -12.48 19.09 0.68
N VAL A 4 -12.28 18.08 1.51
CA VAL A 4 -12.81 18.03 2.87
C VAL A 4 -11.61 18.03 3.82
N GLY A 5 -11.36 19.17 4.44
CA GLY A 5 -10.34 19.30 5.48
C GLY A 5 -10.96 19.16 6.86
N ASN A 6 -10.27 18.50 7.78
CA ASN A 6 -10.63 18.49 9.19
C ASN A 6 -9.70 19.42 9.98
N ASN A 7 -10.24 20.10 10.98
CA ASN A 7 -9.42 20.86 11.93
C ASN A 7 -9.20 19.98 13.17
N LEU A 8 -7.94 19.64 13.45
CA LEU A 8 -7.54 18.75 14.56
C LEU A 8 -8.07 19.25 15.93
N ASP A 9 -8.09 20.56 16.15
CA ASP A 9 -8.56 21.17 17.41
C ASP A 9 -10.08 21.04 17.62
N ARG A 10 -10.84 20.80 16.55
CA ARG A 10 -12.31 20.71 16.57
C ARG A 10 -12.84 19.40 15.99
N GLN A 11 -11.98 18.39 15.89
CA GLN A 11 -12.28 17.10 15.27
C GLN A 11 -13.55 16.46 15.84
N ASN A 12 -13.70 16.47 17.18
CA ASN A 12 -14.89 15.91 17.84
C ASN A 12 -16.19 16.64 17.48
N PHE A 13 -16.15 17.97 17.36
CA PHE A 13 -17.33 18.78 17.04
C PHE A 13 -17.79 18.60 15.59
N TYR A 14 -16.85 18.51 14.63
CA TYR A 14 -17.20 18.37 13.21
C TYR A 14 -17.33 16.91 12.74
N SER A 15 -16.87 15.94 13.54
CA SER A 15 -16.88 14.51 13.21
C SER A 15 -18.23 14.00 12.69
N ALA A 16 -19.33 14.36 13.36
CA ALA A 16 -20.67 13.91 13.00
C ALA A 16 -21.14 14.49 11.66
N ALA A 17 -20.93 15.79 11.43
CA ALA A 17 -21.30 16.45 10.19
C ALA A 17 -20.46 15.93 9.01
N LEU A 18 -19.14 15.83 9.19
CA LEU A 18 -18.23 15.29 8.19
C LEU A 18 -18.54 13.82 7.86
N GLY A 19 -18.86 13.02 8.87
CA GLY A 19 -19.31 11.64 8.70
C GLY A 19 -20.59 11.53 7.87
N LEU A 20 -21.56 12.43 8.08
CA LEU A 20 -22.80 12.48 7.29
C LEU A 20 -22.53 12.87 5.83
N TYR A 21 -21.74 13.92 5.59
CA TYR A 21 -21.34 14.33 4.25
C TYR A 21 -20.63 13.19 3.51
N ASN A 22 -19.65 12.56 4.16
CA ASN A 22 -18.92 11.43 3.57
C ASN A 22 -19.85 10.27 3.24
N SER A 23 -20.73 9.88 4.16
CA SER A 23 -21.71 8.81 3.90
C SER A 23 -22.60 9.13 2.70
N ARG A 24 -23.02 10.40 2.55
CA ARG A 24 -23.83 10.83 1.41
C ARG A 24 -23.04 10.81 0.11
N ILE A 25 -21.81 11.34 0.11
CA ILE A 25 -20.94 11.38 -1.07
C ILE A 25 -20.66 9.95 -1.56
N VAL A 26 -20.30 9.04 -0.66
CA VAL A 26 -20.08 7.61 -0.98
C VAL A 26 -21.29 7.01 -1.67
N LYS A 27 -22.49 7.22 -1.12
CA LYS A 27 -23.72 6.71 -1.73
C LYS A 27 -23.99 7.30 -3.12
N LEU A 28 -23.54 8.53 -3.39
CA LEU A 28 -23.72 9.16 -4.70
C LEU A 28 -22.73 8.60 -5.73
N ILE A 29 -21.45 8.51 -5.38
CA ILE A 29 -20.39 8.03 -6.30
C ILE A 29 -20.46 6.51 -6.56
N THR A 30 -21.09 5.75 -5.65
CA THR A 30 -21.25 4.29 -5.79
C THR A 30 -22.49 3.91 -6.60
N LYS A 31 -23.22 4.88 -7.17
CA LYS A 31 -24.33 4.58 -8.09
C LYS A 31 -23.78 4.13 -9.45
N LYS A 32 -24.52 3.24 -10.12
CA LYS A 32 -24.22 2.84 -11.50
C LYS A 32 -24.36 4.05 -12.44
N GLU A 33 -23.63 3.97 -13.56
CA GLU A 33 -23.69 4.96 -14.65
C GLU A 33 -23.28 6.39 -14.26
N GLN A 34 -22.54 6.53 -13.17
CA GLN A 34 -21.92 7.80 -12.81
C GLN A 34 -20.64 8.05 -13.62
N LEU A 35 -20.20 9.32 -13.60
CA LEU A 35 -18.92 9.73 -14.19
C LEU A 35 -17.74 9.12 -13.42
N LYS A 36 -16.62 8.94 -14.12
CA LYS A 36 -15.34 8.56 -13.50
C LYS A 36 -15.02 9.52 -12.36
N SER A 37 -14.75 8.98 -11.19
CA SER A 37 -14.56 9.76 -9.97
C SER A 37 -13.32 9.27 -9.21
N SER A 38 -12.73 10.14 -8.40
CA SER A 38 -11.62 9.76 -7.51
C SER A 38 -11.92 10.17 -6.08
N VAL A 39 -11.56 9.30 -5.14
CA VAL A 39 -11.59 9.54 -3.70
C VAL A 39 -10.17 9.39 -3.20
N ILE A 40 -9.61 10.47 -2.66
CA ILE A 40 -8.27 10.51 -2.09
C ILE A 40 -8.43 10.81 -0.60
N ILE A 41 -7.88 9.94 0.23
CA ILE A 41 -7.90 10.07 1.69
C ILE A 41 -6.45 10.08 2.13
N ASP A 42 -5.94 11.23 2.59
CA ASP A 42 -4.53 11.40 2.95
C ASP A 42 -4.18 10.78 4.30
N GLU A 43 -5.12 10.76 5.25
CA GLU A 43 -4.92 10.18 6.58
C GLU A 43 -6.23 9.58 7.11
N LEU A 44 -6.39 8.26 6.98
CA LEU A 44 -7.59 7.51 7.39
C LEU A 44 -8.06 7.75 8.85
N PRO A 45 -7.18 7.85 9.86
CA PRO A 45 -7.55 8.12 11.25
C PRO A 45 -8.26 9.47 11.47
N THR A 46 -8.05 10.45 10.59
CA THR A 46 -8.65 11.79 10.80
C THR A 46 -10.15 11.80 10.59
N ILE A 47 -10.69 10.88 9.78
CA ILE A 47 -12.14 10.78 9.51
C ILE A 47 -12.54 9.30 9.37
N TYR A 48 -13.22 8.77 10.40
CA TYR A 48 -13.75 7.41 10.35
C TYR A 48 -14.74 7.24 9.19
N PHE A 49 -14.34 6.44 8.19
CA PHE A 49 -15.10 6.27 6.95
C PHE A 49 -15.95 5.00 6.99
N ARG A 50 -17.18 5.12 7.51
CA ARG A 50 -18.11 4.00 7.58
C ARG A 50 -18.44 3.47 6.19
N GLY A 51 -18.13 2.20 5.94
CA GLY A 51 -18.40 1.54 4.66
C GLY A 51 -17.25 1.63 3.64
N LEU A 52 -16.05 2.05 4.07
CA LEU A 52 -14.85 2.11 3.23
C LEU A 52 -14.58 0.78 2.50
N GLY A 53 -14.70 -0.35 3.20
CA GLY A 53 -14.53 -1.68 2.58
C GLY A 53 -15.49 -1.92 1.41
N ASN A 54 -16.76 -1.51 1.53
CA ASN A 54 -17.73 -1.60 0.44
C ASN A 54 -17.41 -0.64 -0.71
N LEU A 55 -16.95 0.58 -0.39
CA LEU A 55 -16.51 1.54 -1.41
C LEU A 55 -15.37 0.91 -2.22
N ILE A 56 -14.34 0.37 -1.58
CA ILE A 56 -13.18 -0.24 -2.25
C ILE A 56 -13.61 -1.46 -3.07
N ALA A 57 -14.45 -2.34 -2.52
CA ALA A 57 -14.92 -3.54 -3.21
C ALA A 57 -15.76 -3.23 -4.47
N THR A 58 -16.51 -2.12 -4.47
CA THR A 58 -17.37 -1.70 -5.59
C THR A 58 -16.78 -0.57 -6.43
N ALA A 59 -15.60 -0.06 -6.07
CA ALA A 59 -14.95 1.07 -6.72
C ALA A 59 -14.73 0.80 -8.22
N ARG A 60 -14.21 -0.39 -8.55
CA ARG A 60 -13.91 -0.78 -9.93
C ARG A 60 -15.15 -0.77 -10.82
N SER A 61 -16.26 -1.39 -10.39
CA SER A 61 -17.49 -1.46 -11.19
C SER A 61 -18.17 -0.10 -11.36
N ASN A 62 -17.99 0.80 -10.39
CA ASN A 62 -18.51 2.17 -10.43
C ASN A 62 -17.52 3.19 -11.02
N LYS A 63 -16.39 2.76 -11.59
CA LYS A 63 -15.36 3.63 -12.18
C LYS A 63 -14.84 4.69 -11.18
N VAL A 64 -14.72 4.29 -9.91
CA VAL A 64 -14.17 5.11 -8.83
C VAL A 64 -12.74 4.67 -8.56
N ALA A 65 -11.80 5.60 -8.57
CA ALA A 65 -10.42 5.38 -8.13
C ALA A 65 -10.28 5.79 -6.65
N VAL A 66 -9.85 4.86 -5.79
CA VAL A 66 -9.66 5.12 -4.36
C VAL A 66 -8.16 5.12 -4.05
N CYS A 67 -7.67 6.21 -3.47
CA CYS A 67 -6.30 6.36 -2.97
C CYS A 67 -6.34 6.57 -1.46
N LEU A 68 -5.60 5.74 -0.72
CA LEU A 68 -5.57 5.74 0.74
C LEU A 68 -4.13 5.98 1.21
N GLY A 69 -3.95 7.04 1.98
CA GLY A 69 -2.78 7.32 2.79
C GLY A 69 -3.03 6.89 4.24
N PHE A 70 -2.05 6.20 4.79
CA PHE A 70 -1.96 5.81 6.19
C PHE A 70 -0.49 5.54 6.48
N GLN A 71 -0.09 5.70 7.75
CA GLN A 71 1.32 5.58 8.13
C GLN A 71 1.76 4.12 8.30
N ASP A 72 0.87 3.27 8.81
CA ASP A 72 1.17 1.87 9.10
C ASP A 72 -0.10 0.99 9.07
N PHE A 73 0.04 -0.30 8.73
CA PHE A 73 -1.10 -1.23 8.73
C PHE A 73 -1.73 -1.42 10.12
N SER A 74 -1.00 -1.18 11.21
CA SER A 74 -1.56 -1.20 12.57
C SER A 74 -2.65 -0.15 12.77
N GLN A 75 -2.55 1.02 12.13
CA GLN A 75 -3.60 2.05 12.18
C GLN A 75 -4.86 1.57 11.45
N LEU A 76 -4.67 0.93 10.30
CA LEU A 76 -5.77 0.33 9.55
C LEU A 76 -6.49 -0.76 10.35
N THR A 77 -5.73 -1.61 11.05
CA THR A 77 -6.27 -2.67 11.92
C THR A 77 -6.96 -2.10 13.15
N ARG A 78 -6.45 -1.02 13.75
CA ARG A 78 -7.10 -0.32 14.87
C ARG A 78 -8.49 0.21 14.48
N ASP A 79 -8.60 0.83 13.31
CA ASP A 79 -9.83 1.53 12.91
C ASP A 79 -10.88 0.61 12.27
N TYR A 80 -10.45 -0.43 11.55
CA TYR A 80 -11.34 -1.31 10.78
C TYR A 80 -11.37 -2.76 11.27
N GLY A 81 -10.57 -3.10 12.28
CA GLY A 81 -10.37 -4.46 12.76
C GLY A 81 -9.61 -5.35 11.75
N ASP A 82 -9.20 -6.54 12.20
CA ASP A 82 -8.40 -7.46 11.39
C ASP A 82 -9.05 -7.83 10.05
N LYS A 83 -10.36 -8.09 10.06
CA LYS A 83 -11.10 -8.47 8.85
C LYS A 83 -11.17 -7.31 7.87
N GLY A 84 -11.47 -6.10 8.34
CA GLY A 84 -11.58 -4.91 7.48
C GLY A 84 -10.22 -4.52 6.90
N SER A 85 -9.18 -4.55 7.73
CA SER A 85 -7.79 -4.26 7.33
C SER A 85 -7.30 -5.23 6.25
N LYS A 86 -7.50 -6.54 6.42
CA LYS A 86 -7.14 -7.54 5.40
C LYS A 86 -7.87 -7.35 4.08
N VAL A 87 -9.17 -7.01 4.11
CA VAL A 87 -9.92 -6.75 2.88
C VAL A 87 -9.33 -5.57 2.12
N ILE A 88 -8.98 -4.48 2.82
CA ILE A 88 -8.38 -3.30 2.20
C ILE A 88 -7.01 -3.65 1.61
N GLN A 89 -6.12 -4.29 2.39
CA GLN A 89 -4.78 -4.66 1.94
C GLN A 89 -4.80 -5.59 0.72
N ASN A 90 -5.73 -6.55 0.67
CA ASN A 90 -5.83 -7.53 -0.41
C ASN A 90 -6.54 -6.99 -1.67
N THR A 91 -7.44 -6.02 -1.53
CA THR A 91 -8.19 -5.47 -2.67
C THR A 91 -7.38 -4.41 -3.42
N VAL A 92 -6.55 -3.65 -2.71
CA VAL A 92 -5.74 -2.59 -3.30
C VAL A 92 -4.60 -3.23 -4.11
N GLY A 93 -4.64 -3.10 -5.43
CA GLY A 93 -3.63 -3.65 -6.34
C GLY A 93 -2.33 -2.84 -6.41
N ASN A 94 -2.43 -1.52 -6.22
CA ASN A 94 -1.30 -0.59 -6.27
C ASN A 94 -0.84 -0.23 -4.86
N VAL A 95 0.44 -0.41 -4.56
CA VAL A 95 1.02 -0.06 -3.27
C VAL A 95 2.27 0.76 -3.47
N PHE A 96 2.38 1.83 -2.68
CA PHE A 96 3.55 2.69 -2.56
C PHE A 96 3.84 2.80 -1.07
N SER A 97 5.09 2.57 -0.67
CA SER A 97 5.50 2.59 0.72
C SER A 97 6.87 3.21 0.85
N GLY A 98 6.98 4.21 1.72
CA GLY A 98 8.26 4.69 2.22
C GLY A 98 8.78 3.79 3.34
N GLN A 99 9.54 4.36 4.27
CA GLN A 99 10.04 3.62 5.43
C GLN A 99 8.89 3.17 6.34
N VAL A 100 8.79 1.85 6.55
CA VAL A 100 7.84 1.23 7.49
C VAL A 100 8.52 0.11 8.28
N VAL A 101 8.04 -0.17 9.48
CA VAL A 101 8.69 -1.09 10.43
C VAL A 101 7.88 -2.36 10.68
N GLU A 102 8.51 -3.32 11.35
CA GLU A 102 7.88 -4.51 11.93
C GLU A 102 7.02 -5.35 10.96
N GLU A 103 5.73 -5.48 11.23
CA GLU A 103 4.80 -6.36 10.52
C GLU A 103 4.50 -5.83 9.12
N THR A 104 4.32 -4.51 8.96
CA THR A 104 4.07 -3.87 7.67
C THR A 104 5.20 -4.15 6.68
N ALA A 105 6.46 -4.02 7.12
CA ALA A 105 7.62 -4.33 6.28
C ALA A 105 7.68 -5.80 5.86
N LYS A 106 7.31 -6.73 6.74
CA LYS A 106 7.24 -8.16 6.42
C LYS A 106 6.14 -8.45 5.40
N THR A 107 4.94 -7.93 5.62
CA THR A 107 3.81 -8.10 4.70
C THR A 107 4.13 -7.55 3.31
N LEU A 108 4.78 -6.37 3.23
CA LEU A 108 5.22 -5.81 1.96
C LEU A 108 6.30 -6.66 1.30
N SER A 109 7.31 -7.11 2.05
CA SER A 109 8.37 -7.99 1.55
C SER A 109 7.81 -9.29 0.96
N GLU A 110 6.85 -9.93 1.65
CA GLU A 110 6.16 -11.11 1.16
C GLU A 110 5.33 -10.82 -0.10
N ARG A 111 4.65 -9.67 -0.13
CA ARG A 111 3.87 -9.23 -1.28
C ARG A 111 4.72 -8.97 -2.52
N PHE A 112 5.95 -8.49 -2.37
CA PHE A 112 6.90 -8.32 -3.47
C PHE A 112 7.50 -9.65 -3.96
N GLY A 113 7.36 -10.72 -3.19
CA GLY A 113 7.78 -12.05 -3.57
C GLY A 113 9.29 -12.30 -3.46
N LYS A 114 9.71 -13.42 -4.01
CA LYS A 114 11.08 -13.94 -3.92
C LYS A 114 11.68 -14.15 -5.31
N VAL A 115 13.00 -14.01 -5.40
CA VAL A 115 13.78 -14.22 -6.62
C VAL A 115 14.89 -15.24 -6.36
N LEU A 116 15.23 -16.03 -7.38
CA LEU A 116 16.34 -16.98 -7.31
C LEU A 116 17.66 -16.19 -7.26
N GLN A 117 18.37 -16.29 -6.14
CA GLN A 117 19.67 -15.68 -5.92
C GLN A 117 20.77 -16.74 -6.00
N GLN A 118 21.82 -16.45 -6.76
CA GLN A 118 23.02 -17.28 -6.81
C GLN A 118 24.01 -16.80 -5.75
N ARG A 119 24.30 -17.65 -4.76
CA ARG A 119 25.34 -17.43 -3.77
C ARG A 119 26.62 -18.12 -4.20
N GLN A 120 27.67 -17.33 -4.37
CA GLN A 120 29.03 -17.81 -4.53
C GLN A 120 29.69 -17.82 -3.15
N SER A 121 30.11 -19.00 -2.70
CA SER A 121 30.95 -19.14 -1.51
C SER A 121 32.37 -19.44 -1.96
N MET A 122 33.33 -18.66 -1.47
CA MET A 122 34.75 -18.85 -1.77
C MET A 122 35.47 -19.27 -0.50
N THR A 123 35.97 -20.49 -0.48
CA THR A 123 36.81 -21.00 0.60
C THR A 123 38.27 -20.91 0.16
N ILE A 124 39.04 -20.06 0.84
CA ILE A 124 40.47 -19.89 0.58
C ILE A 124 41.25 -20.68 1.63
N ASN A 125 41.97 -21.71 1.19
CA ASN A 125 42.92 -22.46 2.00
C ASN A 125 44.35 -22.15 1.52
N HIS A 126 45.36 -22.38 2.37
CA HIS A 126 46.75 -21.95 2.10
C HIS A 126 47.33 -22.48 0.77
N ASN A 127 46.83 -23.63 0.28
CA ASN A 127 47.26 -24.25 -0.99
C ASN A 127 46.17 -24.29 -2.08
N ASP A 128 44.91 -23.98 -1.79
CA ASP A 128 43.81 -24.14 -2.75
C ASP A 128 42.70 -23.10 -2.56
N LYS A 129 42.15 -22.61 -3.67
CA LYS A 129 40.93 -21.80 -3.69
C LYS A 129 39.78 -22.64 -4.24
N SER A 130 38.80 -22.95 -3.39
CA SER A 130 37.56 -23.61 -3.80
C SER A 130 36.44 -22.57 -3.93
N THR A 131 35.72 -22.59 -5.04
CA THR A 131 34.53 -21.77 -5.25
C THR A 131 33.34 -22.70 -5.39
N SER A 132 32.33 -22.55 -4.54
CA SER A 132 31.06 -23.26 -4.66
C SER A 132 29.94 -22.30 -5.04
N PHE A 133 29.06 -22.74 -5.93
CA PHE A 133 27.88 -21.99 -6.35
C PHE A 133 26.64 -22.71 -5.85
N SER A 134 25.75 -21.99 -5.18
CA SER A 134 24.46 -22.48 -4.71
C SER A 134 23.37 -21.50 -5.07
N THR A 135 22.18 -21.99 -5.41
CA THR A 135 21.02 -21.15 -5.71
C THR A 135 20.00 -21.26 -4.60
N GLN A 136 19.49 -20.13 -4.11
CA GLN A 136 18.45 -20.08 -3.07
C GLN A 136 17.38 -19.04 -3.44
N MET A 137 16.13 -19.28 -3.06
CA MET A 137 15.06 -18.28 -3.20
C MET A 137 15.15 -17.28 -2.05
N ASP A 138 15.43 -16.01 -2.37
CA ASP A 138 15.54 -14.92 -1.40
C ASP A 138 14.50 -13.83 -1.69
N SER A 139 14.15 -13.02 -0.69
CA SER A 139 13.17 -11.94 -0.88
C SER A 139 13.67 -10.91 -1.88
N LEU A 140 12.80 -10.52 -2.84
CA LEU A 140 13.15 -9.51 -3.84
C LEU A 140 13.51 -8.17 -3.18
N ILE A 141 12.71 -7.77 -2.20
CA ILE A 141 12.97 -6.63 -1.33
C ILE A 141 12.82 -7.10 0.12
N PRO A 142 13.92 -7.31 0.86
CA PRO A 142 13.87 -7.75 2.25
C PRO A 142 13.18 -6.73 3.17
N ALA A 143 12.45 -7.21 4.18
CA ALA A 143 11.80 -6.34 5.17
C ALA A 143 12.79 -5.37 5.84
N SER A 144 14.01 -5.83 6.13
CA SER A 144 15.09 -4.97 6.67
C SER A 144 15.47 -3.83 5.73
N LYS A 145 15.40 -4.03 4.41
CA LYS A 145 15.66 -2.98 3.43
C LYS A 145 14.53 -1.94 3.42
N ILE A 146 13.28 -2.39 3.55
CA ILE A 146 12.10 -1.53 3.65
C ILE A 146 12.15 -0.68 4.93
N SER A 147 12.51 -1.28 6.07
CA SER A 147 12.59 -0.58 7.34
C SER A 147 13.75 0.40 7.48
N ASN A 148 14.74 0.33 6.58
CA ASN A 148 15.87 1.26 6.53
C ASN A 148 15.86 2.13 5.27
N LEU A 149 14.71 2.32 4.63
CA LEU A 149 14.57 3.28 3.53
C LEU A 149 14.92 4.69 4.03
N THR A 150 15.78 5.38 3.30
CA THR A 150 16.05 6.79 3.54
C THR A 150 14.92 7.65 3.00
N GLN A 151 14.82 8.89 3.48
CA GLN A 151 13.88 9.87 2.94
C GLN A 151 14.07 10.00 1.42
N GLY A 152 12.96 10.07 0.68
CA GLY A 152 12.97 10.08 -0.79
C GLY A 152 13.00 8.69 -1.46
N MET A 153 13.28 7.62 -0.70
CA MET A 153 13.21 6.25 -1.21
C MET A 153 11.80 5.67 -1.04
N PHE A 154 11.33 4.96 -2.08
CA PHE A 154 10.06 4.24 -2.06
C PHE A 154 10.18 2.84 -2.64
N VAL A 155 9.35 1.95 -2.11
CA VAL A 155 9.09 0.64 -2.67
C VAL A 155 7.63 0.50 -3.01
N GLY A 156 7.32 -0.34 -3.99
CA GLY A 156 5.93 -0.55 -4.33
C GLY A 156 5.70 -1.57 -5.42
N ALA A 157 4.42 -1.81 -5.64
CA ALA A 157 3.92 -2.69 -6.67
C ALA A 157 2.77 -2.00 -7.40
N VAL A 158 2.80 -2.00 -8.72
CA VAL A 158 1.73 -1.49 -9.58
C VAL A 158 1.04 -2.62 -10.32
N SER A 159 -0.27 -2.49 -10.47
CA SER A 159 -1.13 -3.38 -11.24
C SER A 159 -1.32 -2.84 -12.64
N ASP A 160 -1.38 -3.74 -13.62
CA ASP A 160 -1.59 -3.44 -15.03
C ASP A 160 -3.07 -3.53 -15.43
N ASN A 161 -3.36 -3.00 -16.62
CA ASN A 161 -4.64 -3.20 -17.28
C ASN A 161 -4.51 -4.29 -18.36
N PHE A 162 -5.63 -4.88 -18.79
CA PHE A 162 -5.62 -5.91 -19.83
C PHE A 162 -4.92 -5.44 -21.12
N ASP A 163 -5.12 -4.17 -21.47
CA ASP A 163 -4.60 -3.57 -22.71
C ASP A 163 -3.22 -2.91 -22.53
N GLU A 164 -2.77 -2.71 -21.29
CA GLU A 164 -1.54 -1.97 -20.95
C GLU A 164 -0.73 -2.76 -19.92
N ARG A 165 0.01 -3.77 -20.40
CA ARG A 165 0.87 -4.59 -19.54
C ARG A 165 2.11 -3.83 -19.12
N ILE A 166 2.45 -3.93 -17.84
CA ILE A 166 3.67 -3.37 -17.26
C ILE A 166 4.66 -4.52 -17.05
N GLU A 167 5.84 -4.44 -17.66
CA GLU A 167 6.90 -5.45 -17.51
C GLU A 167 7.45 -5.46 -16.07
N GLN A 168 7.78 -4.28 -15.55
CA GLN A 168 8.31 -4.12 -14.20
C GLN A 168 7.23 -3.59 -13.25
N LYS A 169 6.51 -4.52 -12.61
CA LYS A 169 5.44 -4.18 -11.66
C LYS A 169 5.96 -3.76 -10.29
N ILE A 170 7.13 -4.24 -9.87
CA ILE A 170 7.70 -3.98 -8.55
C ILE A 170 8.88 -3.04 -8.70
N PHE A 171 8.96 -2.03 -7.84
CA PHE A 171 10.02 -1.04 -7.86
C PHE A 171 10.60 -0.77 -6.47
N TYR A 172 11.85 -0.33 -6.49
CA TYR A 172 12.60 0.29 -5.41
C TYR A 172 13.27 1.50 -6.05
N ALA A 173 12.85 2.72 -5.70
CA ALA A 173 13.19 3.93 -6.44
C ALA A 173 13.44 5.13 -5.53
N GLU A 174 14.24 6.07 -6.04
CA GLU A 174 14.49 7.38 -5.45
C GLU A 174 13.63 8.44 -6.14
N VAL A 175 12.95 9.26 -5.36
CA VAL A 175 12.31 10.47 -5.86
C VAL A 175 13.24 11.64 -5.56
N TRP A 176 13.84 12.19 -6.62
CA TRP A 176 14.66 13.40 -6.56
C TRP A 176 13.74 14.63 -6.65
N GLU A 177 14.06 15.66 -5.88
CA GLU A 177 13.42 16.98 -5.92
C GLU A 177 13.99 17.87 -7.03
#